data_AF-A0A7Y0SJD4-F1
#
_entry.id   AF-A0A7Y0SJD4-F1
#
_cell.length_a   1.000
_cell.length_b   1.000
_cell.length_c   1.000
_cell.angle_alpha   90.00
_cell.angle_beta   90.00
_cell.angle_gamma   90.00
#
_symmetry.space_group_name_H-M   'P 1'
#
loop_
_entity.id
_entity.type
_entity.pdbx_description
1 polymer ?
#
loop_
_entity_poly.entity_id
_entity_poly.type
_entity_poly.pdbx_seq_one_letter_code
_entity_poly.pdbx_strand_id
1 'polypeptide(L)' 'GENDFTSFRAAHCQSRSPFRNLMHLNVTRHGNYVVIDIKANAFVHHMVRNITGSLIKVGRGEESPEWIKWLLDAKDR' A
#
# COMPACT_ATOMS: atom_id res chain seq x y z
N GLY A 1 1.08 11.14 1.22
CA GLY A 1 0.07 12.21 1.29
C GLY A 1 -1.33 11.64 1.10
N GLU A 2 -2.30 12.51 0.87
CA GLU A 2 -3.71 12.14 0.67
C GLU A 2 -3.95 11.53 -0.71
N ASN A 3 -4.47 10.30 -0.73
CA ASN A 3 -4.73 9.53 -1.96
C ASN A 3 -5.97 8.64 -1.79
N ASP A 4 -6.54 8.22 -2.92
CA ASP A 4 -7.56 7.19 -2.98
C ASP A 4 -6.92 5.80 -2.92
N PHE A 5 -7.20 5.04 -1.86
CA PHE A 5 -6.64 3.70 -1.65
C PHE A 5 -7.58 2.57 -2.08
N THR A 6 -8.48 2.81 -3.03
CA THR A 6 -9.43 1.79 -3.52
C THR A 6 -8.75 0.50 -3.97
N SER A 7 -7.65 0.57 -4.72
CA SER A 7 -6.91 -0.62 -5.20
C SER A 7 -6.24 -1.41 -4.06
N PHE A 8 -6.06 -0.77 -2.90
CA PHE A 8 -5.50 -1.40 -1.70
C PHE A 8 -6.58 -1.73 -0.66
N ARG A 9 -7.86 -1.64 -1.00
CA ARG A 9 -8.99 -1.86 -0.09
C ARG A 9 -9.62 -3.24 -0.30
N ALA A 10 -9.92 -3.96 0.77
CA ALA A 10 -10.69 -5.21 0.67
C ALA A 10 -12.15 -4.95 0.23
N ALA A 11 -12.75 -5.89 -0.50
CA ALA A 11 -14.13 -5.79 -1.02
C ALA A 11 -15.19 -5.51 0.07
N HIS A 12 -15.01 -6.09 1.27
CA HIS A 12 -15.92 -5.94 2.41
C HIS A 12 -15.60 -4.73 3.30
N CYS A 13 -14.88 -3.72 2.80
CA CYS A 13 -14.57 -2.55 3.61
C CYS A 13 -15.82 -1.68 3.84
N GLN A 14 -16.19 -1.50 5.12
CA GLN A 14 -17.34 -0.68 5.53
C GLN A 14 -17.04 0.83 5.57
N SER A 15 -15.79 1.25 5.33
CA SER A 15 -15.43 2.66 5.31
C SER A 15 -16.08 3.38 4.12
N ARG A 16 -16.84 4.44 4.41
CA ARG A 16 -17.53 5.25 3.40
C ARG A 16 -16.59 5.94 2.40
N SER A 17 -15.39 6.31 2.84
CA SER A 17 -14.37 6.93 1.97
C SER A 17 -13.13 6.04 1.84
N PRO A 18 -12.58 5.87 0.62
CA PRO A 18 -11.29 5.22 0.40
C PRO A 18 -10.09 6.18 0.57
N PHE A 19 -10.33 7.49 0.74
CA PHE A 19 -9.26 8.46 0.88
C PHE A 19 -8.56 8.34 2.22
N ARG A 20 -7.24 8.25 2.20
CA ARG A 20 -6.38 8.26 3.40
C ARG A 20 -5.18 9.16 3.15
N ASN A 21 -4.69 9.75 4.23
CA ASN A 21 -3.45 10.51 4.21
C ASN A 21 -2.33 9.64 4.79
N LEU A 22 -1.49 9.11 3.91
CA LEU A 22 -0.27 8.40 4.28
C LEU A 22 0.82 9.43 4.60
N MET A 23 1.23 9.46 5.86
CA MET A 23 2.23 10.42 6.37
C MET A 23 3.64 9.97 6.02
N HIS A 24 3.93 8.67 6.19
CA HIS A 24 5.19 8.07 5.76
C HIS A 24 5.03 6.59 5.40
N LEU A 25 5.90 6.12 4.52
CA LEU A 25 6.15 4.71 4.22
C LEU A 25 7.66 4.56 4.02
N ASN A 26 8.29 3.72 4.83
CA ASN A 26 9.72 3.45 4.76
C ASN A 26 9.97 1.95 4.68
N VAL A 27 10.96 1.55 3.88
CA VAL A 27 11.37 0.15 3.72
C VAL A 27 12.85 0.06 4.04
N THR A 28 13.20 -0.68 5.09
CA THR A 28 14.59 -0.83 5.54
C THR A 28 14.97 -2.30 5.62
N ARG A 29 16.27 -2.59 5.43
CA ARG A 29 16.83 -3.94 5.60
C ARG A 29 17.70 -3.99 6.84
N HIS A 30 17.43 -4.96 7.70
CA HIS A 30 18.20 -5.25 8.90
C HIS A 30 18.66 -6.72 8.83
N GLY A 31 19.83 -6.95 8.24
CA GLY A 31 20.32 -8.30 7.93
C GLY A 31 19.32 -9.06 7.06
N ASN A 32 18.79 -10.15 7.60
CA ASN A 32 17.83 -11.01 6.92
C ASN A 32 16.38 -10.49 6.96
N TYR A 33 16.11 -9.44 7.73
CA TYR A 33 14.77 -8.86 7.86
C TYR A 33 14.58 -7.67 6.92
N VAL A 34 13.40 -7.57 6.32
CA VAL A 34 12.92 -6.37 5.65
C VAL A 34 11.79 -5.80 6.49
N VAL A 35 11.94 -4.56 6.94
CA VAL A 35 10.97 -3.87 7.78
C VAL A 35 10.26 -2.82 6.95
N ILE A 36 8.93 -2.83 6.98
CA ILE A 36 8.08 -1.84 6.33
C ILE A 36 7.36 -1.06 7.41
N ASP A 37 7.71 0.21 7.57
CA ASP A 37 7.10 1.14 8.52
C ASP A 37 6.13 2.07 7.77
N ILE A 38 4.86 2.06 8.18
CA ILE A 38 3.80 2.85 7.55
C ILE A 38 3.03 3.63 8.62
N LYS A 39 2.90 4.94 8.40
CA LYS A 39 2.05 5.82 9.20
C LYS A 39 1.04 6.52 8.32
N ALA A 40 -0.22 6.52 8.76
CA ALA A 40 -1.31 7.23 8.11
C ALA A 40 -2.28 7.78 9.15
N ASN A 41 -3.18 8.69 8.74
CA ASN A 41 -4.27 9.18 9.60
C ASN A 41 -5.26 8.06 9.97
N ALA A 42 -5.51 7.14 9.05
CA ALA A 42 -6.30 5.92 9.25
C ALA A 42 -5.97 4.91 8.14
N PHE A 43 -6.43 3.67 8.30
CA PHE A 43 -6.26 2.62 7.29
C PHE A 43 -7.62 2.09 6.84
N VAL A 44 -7.76 1.76 5.55
CA VAL A 44 -8.90 0.97 5.06
C VAL A 44 -8.66 -0.52 5.32
N HIS A 45 -9.71 -1.34 5.22
CA HIS A 45 -9.60 -2.76 5.51
C HIS A 45 -8.54 -3.42 4.59
N HIS A 46 -7.56 -4.08 5.19
CA HIS A 46 -6.38 -4.70 4.56
C HIS A 46 -5.38 -3.77 3.87
N MET A 47 -5.49 -2.44 3.99
CA MET A 47 -4.62 -1.48 3.33
C MET A 47 -3.13 -1.80 3.46
N VAL A 48 -2.64 -1.96 4.69
CA VAL A 48 -1.23 -2.24 4.98
C VAL A 48 -0.78 -3.55 4.33
N ARG A 49 -1.55 -4.62 4.50
CA ARG A 49 -1.22 -5.95 3.95
C ARG A 49 -1.17 -5.95 2.42
N ASN A 50 -2.10 -5.25 1.78
CA ASN A 50 -2.16 -5.15 0.33
C ASN A 50 -0.96 -4.35 -0.21
N ILE A 51 -0.62 -3.22 0.42
CA ILE A 51 0.58 -2.44 0.09
C ILE A 51 1.83 -3.30 0.25
N THR A 52 1.98 -3.99 1.38
CA THR A 52 3.11 -4.90 1.63
C THR A 52 3.20 -6.00 0.57
N GLY A 53 2.08 -6.62 0.21
CA GLY A 53 2.05 -7.65 -0.85
C GLY A 53 2.55 -7.13 -2.19
N SER A 54 2.11 -5.93 -2.60
CA SER A 54 2.60 -5.29 -3.83
C SER A 54 4.09 -4.94 -3.76
N LEU A 55 4.57 -4.40 -2.63
CA LEU A 55 5.98 -4.09 -2.45
C LEU A 55 6.87 -5.34 -2.46
N ILE A 56 6.37 -6.48 -1.99
CA ILE A 56 7.10 -7.76 -2.09
C ILE A 56 7.29 -8.17 -3.54
N LYS A 57 6.26 -8.04 -4.41
CA LYS A 57 6.40 -8.34 -5.84
C LYS A 57 7.47 -7.47 -6.51
N VAL A 58 7.45 -6.17 -6.22
CA VAL A 58 8.48 -5.24 -6.70
C VAL A 58 9.86 -5.62 -6.17
N GLY A 59 9.97 -5.92 -4.86
CA GLY A 59 11.23 -6.33 -4.24
C GLY A 59 11.79 -7.66 -4.75
N ARG A 60 10.96 -8.50 -5.39
CA ARG A 60 11.35 -9.75 -6.06
C ARG A 60 11.65 -9.58 -7.55
N GLY A 61 11.40 -8.40 -8.11
CA GLY A 61 11.55 -8.13 -9.54
C GLY A 61 10.42 -8.70 -10.41
N GLU A 62 9.30 -9.11 -9.81
CA GLU A 62 8.13 -9.60 -10.54
C GLU A 62 7.36 -8.44 -11.20
N GLU A 63 7.45 -7.24 -10.62
CA GLU A 63 6.80 -6.02 -11.08
C GLU A 63 7.79 -4.84 -10.97
N SER A 64 7.61 -3.80 -11.80
CA SER A 64 8.45 -2.61 -11.72
C SER A 64 8.02 -1.66 -10.58
N PRO A 65 8.90 -0.78 -10.06
CA PRO A 65 8.50 0.20 -9.04
C PRO A 65 7.34 1.13 -9.47
N GLU A 66 7.28 1.47 -10.75
CA GLU A 66 6.23 2.31 -11.34
C GLU A 66 4.86 1.66 -11.27
N TRP A 67 4.80 0.33 -11.20
CA TRP A 67 3.57 -0.44 -11.05
C TRP A 67 2.80 -0.07 -9.77
N ILE A 68 3.49 0.30 -8.68
CA ILE A 68 2.83 0.75 -7.44
C ILE A 68 2.03 2.02 -7.69
N LYS A 69 2.59 2.97 -8.45
CA LYS A 69 1.89 4.19 -8.82
C LYS A 69 0.71 3.88 -9.73
N TRP A 70 0.91 2.99 -10.71
CA TRP A 70 -0.16 2.55 -11.58
C TRP A 70 -1.32 1.91 -10.81
N LEU A 71 -1.05 1.04 -9.83
CA LEU A 71 -2.08 0.46 -8.97
C LEU A 71 -2.87 1.54 -8.23
N LEU A 72 -2.19 2.52 -7.64
CA LEU A 72 -2.85 3.61 -6.92
C LEU A 72 -3.75 4.45 -7.85
N ASP A 73 -3.27 4.73 -9.06
CA ASP A 73 -3.98 5.54 -10.05
C ASP A 73 -5.14 4.76 -10.73
N ALA A 74 -5.04 3.43 -10.84
CA ALA A 74 -6.06 2.56 -11.43
C ALA A 74 -7.38 2.59 -10.63
N LYS A 75 -7.31 2.79 -9.31
CA LYS A 75 -8.46 2.83 -8.39
C LYS A 75 -9.41 1.64 -8.55
N ASP A 76 -8.85 0.49 -8.89
CA ASP A 76 -9.57 -0.73 -9.19
C ASP A 76 -8.95 -1.90 -8.43
N ARG A 77 -9.82 -2.80 -7.95
CA ARG A 77 -9.48 -3.89 -7.02
C ARG A 77 -9.75 -5.26 -7.62
#